data_AF-A0A1A8NEC9-F1
#
_entry.id   AF-A0A1A8NEC9-F1
#
_cell.length_a   1.000
_cell.length_b   1.000
_cell.length_c   1.000
_cell.angle_alpha   90.00
_cell.angle_beta   90.00
_cell.angle_gamma   90.00
#
_symmetry.space_group_name_H-M   'P 1'
#
loop_
_entity.id
_entity.type
_entity.pdbx_description
1 polymer ?
#
loop_
_entity_poly.entity_id
_entity_poly.type
_entity_poly.pdbx_seq_one_letter_code
_entity_poly.pdbx_strand_id
1 'polypeptide(L)'
;TQFVKEMAETHSQRKYKEAGMKEASSSLYHQLPQTLETQRVKEVTELQSQNKYKENGKKSMSSSLYAQLPQTAETELAAKMSDLLSENKYKQEGMKKLSETLYSQLPETSQTQFAKTVSELQSQVRYKEASRKEASSCLYHQLSETLESQHARQATGLQSQVRYREGKKDLSTNLYALLPETEETKLAKTVTELQSENKYKQKVRQEVSSSVFHQMPETKEMEFMKQISDQQSDVKYRKDVE
;
A
#
# COMPACT_ATOMS: atom_id res chain seq x y z
N THR A 1 -31.27 -1.18 27.77
CA THR A 1 -31.97 -0.37 28.80
C THR A 1 -31.36 1.02 28.82
N GLN A 2 -32.17 2.07 28.86
CA GLN A 2 -31.70 3.48 28.86
C GLN A 2 -30.66 3.73 29.97
N PHE A 3 -30.82 3.06 31.11
CA PHE A 3 -29.90 3.06 32.24
C PHE A 3 -28.45 2.65 31.92
N VAL A 4 -28.23 1.63 31.08
CA VAL A 4 -26.86 1.20 30.69
C VAL A 4 -26.19 2.23 29.79
N LYS A 5 -26.98 2.93 28.96
CA LYS A 5 -26.47 3.99 28.09
C LYS A 5 -26.09 5.23 28.91
N GLU A 6 -26.90 5.57 29.90
CA GLU A 6 -26.65 6.67 30.85
C GLU A 6 -25.40 6.39 31.71
N MET A 7 -25.27 5.17 32.24
CA MET A 7 -24.07 4.75 32.97
C MET A 7 -22.80 4.74 32.11
N ALA A 8 -22.90 4.36 30.84
CA ALA A 8 -21.77 4.42 29.91
C ALA A 8 -21.38 5.87 29.55
N GLU A 9 -22.34 6.80 29.53
CA GLU A 9 -22.05 8.22 29.30
C GLU A 9 -21.35 8.89 30.48
N THR A 10 -21.75 8.57 31.72
CA THR A 10 -21.15 9.14 32.94
C THR A 10 -19.73 8.65 33.18
N HIS A 11 -19.40 7.41 32.77
CA HIS A 11 -18.07 6.82 32.92
C HIS A 11 -17.18 6.99 31.67
N SER A 12 -17.67 7.70 30.65
CA SER A 12 -16.88 7.97 29.45
C SER A 12 -15.74 8.93 29.77
N GLN A 13 -14.52 8.40 29.83
CA GLN A 13 -13.29 9.20 30.00
C GLN A 13 -13.18 10.33 28.97
N ARG A 14 -13.77 10.17 27.78
CA ARG A 14 -13.80 11.24 26.76
C ARG A 14 -14.69 12.40 27.21
N LYS A 15 -15.90 12.13 27.67
CA LYS A 15 -16.82 13.19 28.14
C LYS A 15 -16.24 13.89 29.36
N TYR A 16 -15.62 13.15 30.29
CA TYR A 16 -14.94 13.73 31.45
C TYR A 16 -13.78 14.67 31.05
N LYS A 17 -12.92 14.24 30.12
CA LYS A 17 -11.83 15.10 29.61
C LYS A 17 -12.37 16.32 28.85
N GLU A 18 -13.42 16.16 28.06
CA GLU A 18 -14.04 17.26 27.32
C GLU A 18 -14.69 18.28 28.25
N ALA A 19 -15.39 17.82 29.30
CA ALA A 19 -15.95 18.69 30.33
C ALA A 19 -14.86 19.47 31.08
N GLY A 20 -13.78 18.80 31.49
CA GLY A 20 -12.64 19.46 32.15
C GLY A 20 -11.92 20.49 31.26
N MET A 21 -11.81 20.22 29.95
CA MET A 21 -11.26 21.19 28.99
C MET A 21 -12.20 22.38 28.78
N LYS A 22 -13.52 22.15 28.71
CA LYS A 22 -14.52 23.22 28.62
C LYS A 22 -14.52 24.10 29.85
N GLU A 23 -14.42 23.52 31.04
CA GLU A 23 -14.34 24.22 32.32
C GLU A 23 -13.02 24.99 32.48
N ALA A 24 -11.90 24.42 32.02
CA ALA A 24 -10.63 25.15 31.94
C ALA A 24 -10.73 26.33 30.96
N SER A 25 -11.42 26.16 29.84
CA SER A 25 -11.60 27.20 28.82
C SER A 25 -12.65 28.27 29.16
N SER A 26 -13.60 27.96 30.06
CA SER A 26 -14.63 28.92 30.53
C SER A 26 -14.14 29.82 31.65
N SER A 27 -12.98 29.51 32.24
CA SER A 27 -12.36 30.38 33.24
C SER A 27 -12.01 31.73 32.62
N LEU A 28 -12.35 32.81 33.34
CA LEU A 28 -12.15 34.20 32.90
C LEU A 28 -10.66 34.54 32.63
N TYR A 29 -9.75 33.69 33.11
CA TYR A 29 -8.29 33.81 33.00
C TYR A 29 -7.68 32.92 31.90
N HIS A 30 -8.46 32.11 31.18
CA HIS A 30 -7.91 31.24 30.13
C HIS A 30 -7.41 32.01 28.91
N GLN A 31 -8.05 33.14 28.61
CA GLN A 31 -7.71 33.97 27.46
C GLN A 31 -6.88 35.16 27.89
N LEU A 32 -5.57 35.12 27.62
CA LEU A 32 -4.71 36.28 27.76
C LEU A 32 -5.26 37.45 26.92
N PRO A 33 -5.26 38.69 27.45
CA PRO A 33 -5.61 39.89 26.70
C PRO A 33 -4.76 39.97 25.42
N GLN A 34 -5.38 40.26 24.28
CA GLN A 34 -4.66 40.37 23.00
C GLN A 34 -3.85 41.66 22.96
N THR A 35 -2.70 41.67 23.62
CA THR A 35 -1.68 42.71 23.52
C THR A 35 -0.66 42.35 22.43
N LEU A 36 0.10 43.34 21.95
CA LEU A 36 1.18 43.13 20.98
C LEU A 36 2.18 42.05 21.43
N GLU A 37 2.44 41.94 22.73
CA GLU A 37 3.31 40.89 23.28
C GLU A 37 2.71 39.49 23.15
N THR A 38 1.43 39.34 23.45
CA THR A 38 0.75 38.04 23.29
C THR A 38 0.65 37.60 21.84
N GLN A 39 0.54 38.55 20.90
CA GLN A 39 0.60 38.26 19.47
C GLN A 39 2.00 37.78 19.06
N ARG A 40 3.05 38.49 19.48
CA ARG A 40 4.44 38.07 19.21
C ARG A 40 4.74 36.69 19.79
N VAL A 41 4.30 36.40 21.03
CA VAL A 41 4.49 35.09 21.65
C VAL A 41 3.73 34.00 20.88
N LYS A 42 2.50 34.27 20.42
CA LYS A 42 1.75 33.33 19.58
C LYS A 42 2.45 33.04 18.26
N GLU A 43 2.96 34.06 17.57
CA GLU A 43 3.71 33.91 16.32
C GLU A 43 4.99 33.09 16.52
N VAL A 44 5.77 33.39 17.56
CA VAL A 44 6.98 32.62 17.91
C VAL A 44 6.65 31.17 18.24
N THR A 45 5.58 30.94 19.00
CA THR A 45 5.12 29.59 19.36
C THR A 45 4.64 28.81 18.14
N GLU A 46 3.96 29.47 17.20
CA GLU A 46 3.53 28.84 15.95
C GLU A 46 4.72 28.46 15.06
N LEU A 47 5.72 29.35 14.95
CA LEU A 47 6.97 29.08 14.22
C LEU A 47 7.78 27.93 14.85
N GLN A 48 7.81 27.85 16.18
CA GLN A 48 8.50 26.77 16.92
C GLN A 48 7.70 25.46 16.98
N SER A 49 6.44 25.47 16.57
CA SER A 49 5.61 24.27 16.60
C SER A 49 6.14 23.22 15.63
N GLN A 50 6.69 22.13 16.19
CA GLN A 50 7.16 20.99 15.40
C GLN A 50 6.06 20.38 14.52
N ASN A 51 4.79 20.49 14.94
CA ASN A 51 3.67 20.01 14.15
C ASN A 51 3.48 20.85 12.88
N LYS A 52 3.54 22.19 13.00
CA LYS A 52 3.48 23.12 11.87
C LYS A 52 4.68 22.93 10.95
N TYR A 53 5.88 22.73 11.51
CA TYR A 53 7.09 22.44 10.74
C TYR A 53 6.96 21.14 9.93
N LYS A 54 6.51 20.04 10.56
CA LYS A 54 6.30 18.76 9.88
C LYS A 54 5.20 18.84 8.83
N GLU A 55 4.14 19.60 9.09
CA GLU A 55 3.05 19.82 8.13
C GLU A 55 3.54 20.61 6.92
N ASN A 56 4.28 21.70 7.11
CA ASN A 56 4.87 22.48 6.03
C ASN A 56 5.90 21.68 5.23
N GLY A 57 6.71 20.86 5.89
CA GLY A 57 7.62 19.93 5.22
C GLY A 57 6.88 18.94 4.33
N LYS A 58 5.78 18.34 4.83
CA LYS A 58 4.94 17.45 4.02
C LYS A 58 4.29 18.17 2.84
N LYS A 59 3.81 19.40 3.03
CA LYS A 59 3.21 20.21 1.95
C LYS A 59 4.24 20.50 0.85
N SER A 60 5.44 20.91 1.22
CA SER A 60 6.55 21.16 0.28
C SER A 60 7.02 19.88 -0.44
N MET A 61 7.04 18.74 0.25
CA MET A 61 7.35 17.44 -0.38
C MET A 61 6.21 16.89 -1.24
N SER A 62 4.96 17.33 -1.00
CA SER A 62 3.79 16.92 -1.79
C SER A 62 3.53 17.79 -3.01
N SER A 63 4.07 19.02 -3.06
CA SER A 63 4.06 19.81 -4.28
C SER A 63 5.05 19.21 -5.27
N SER A 64 4.54 18.58 -6.32
CA SER A 64 5.38 18.09 -7.42
C SER A 64 6.10 19.27 -8.08
N LEU A 65 7.31 19.04 -8.61
CA LEU A 65 8.06 20.06 -9.36
C LEU A 65 7.25 20.64 -10.54
N TYR A 66 6.31 19.84 -11.05
CA TYR A 66 5.41 20.20 -12.14
C TYR A 66 4.25 21.10 -11.71
N ALA A 67 3.94 21.21 -10.41
CA ALA A 67 2.86 22.07 -9.91
C ALA A 67 3.14 23.58 -10.06
N GLN A 68 4.40 23.96 -10.23
CA GLN A 68 4.83 25.35 -10.41
C GLN A 68 4.94 25.74 -11.90
N LEU A 69 4.74 24.79 -12.82
CA LEU A 69 4.76 25.09 -14.25
C LEU A 69 3.51 25.89 -14.66
N PRO A 70 3.62 26.79 -15.65
CA PRO A 70 2.47 27.48 -16.20
C PRO A 70 1.43 26.46 -16.71
N GLN A 71 0.15 26.67 -16.35
CA GLN A 71 -0.94 25.88 -16.92
C GLN A 71 -1.05 26.20 -18.42
N THR A 72 -0.52 25.29 -19.22
CA THR A 72 -0.69 25.22 -20.67
C THR A 72 -1.76 24.19 -21.02
N ALA A 73 -2.33 24.29 -22.23
CA ALA A 73 -3.34 23.33 -22.69
C ALA A 73 -2.85 21.87 -22.63
N GLU A 74 -1.55 21.64 -22.86
CA GLU A 74 -0.92 20.32 -22.75
C GLU A 74 -0.88 19.83 -21.30
N THR A 75 -0.51 20.70 -20.35
CA THR A 75 -0.51 20.33 -18.92
C THR A 75 -1.90 20.05 -18.39
N GLU A 76 -2.92 20.78 -18.86
CA GLU A 76 -4.32 20.49 -18.50
C GLU A 76 -4.80 19.15 -19.07
N LEU A 77 -4.43 18.86 -20.33
CA LEU A 77 -4.75 17.58 -20.96
C LEU A 77 -4.07 16.42 -20.21
N ALA A 78 -2.79 16.56 -19.89
CA ALA A 78 -2.03 15.57 -19.12
C ALA A 78 -2.64 15.36 -17.72
N ALA A 79 -3.05 16.43 -17.03
CA ALA A 79 -3.74 16.33 -15.75
C ALA A 79 -5.07 15.58 -15.86
N LYS A 80 -5.89 15.88 -16.87
CA LYS A 80 -7.16 15.18 -17.13
C LYS A 80 -6.94 13.70 -17.45
N MET A 81 -5.92 13.38 -18.25
CA MET A 81 -5.56 11.99 -18.57
C MET A 81 -5.04 11.25 -17.33
N SER A 82 -4.18 11.87 -16.53
CA SER A 82 -3.72 11.31 -15.25
C SER A 82 -4.87 11.05 -14.29
N ASP A 83 -5.87 11.93 -14.27
CA ASP A 83 -7.06 11.77 -13.44
C ASP A 83 -7.93 10.61 -13.89
N LEU A 84 -8.09 10.42 -15.20
CA LEU A 84 -8.84 9.32 -15.79
C LEU A 84 -8.13 7.96 -15.58
N LEU A 85 -6.80 7.94 -15.67
CA LEU A 85 -5.97 6.76 -15.46
C LEU A 85 -5.75 6.44 -13.96
N SER A 86 -6.05 7.38 -13.07
CA SER A 86 -5.92 7.15 -11.63
C SER A 86 -6.92 6.09 -11.18
N GLU A 87 -6.41 4.91 -10.82
CA GLU A 87 -7.21 3.78 -10.34
C GLU A 87 -8.07 4.18 -9.12
N ASN A 88 -7.55 5.05 -8.26
CA ASN A 88 -8.26 5.53 -7.08
C ASN A 88 -9.48 6.38 -7.47
N LYS A 89 -9.30 7.35 -8.37
CA LYS A 89 -10.40 8.18 -8.89
C LYS A 89 -11.41 7.33 -9.66
N TYR A 90 -10.95 6.38 -10.47
CA TYR A 90 -11.81 5.43 -11.18
C TYR A 90 -12.67 4.60 -10.23
N LYS A 91 -12.07 4.01 -9.19
CA LYS A 91 -12.79 3.24 -8.17
C LYS A 91 -13.79 4.12 -7.42
N GLN A 92 -13.38 5.33 -7.02
CA GLN A 92 -14.26 6.27 -6.31
C GLN A 92 -15.46 6.68 -7.16
N GLU A 93 -15.24 6.99 -8.44
CA GLU A 93 -16.31 7.32 -9.38
C GLU A 93 -17.24 6.13 -9.62
N GLY A 94 -16.69 4.92 -9.73
CA GLY A 94 -17.47 3.68 -9.80
C GLY A 94 -18.34 3.46 -8.55
N MET A 95 -17.82 3.75 -7.36
CA MET A 95 -18.59 3.68 -6.11
C MET A 95 -19.70 4.73 -6.05
N LYS A 96 -19.44 5.96 -6.52
CA LYS A 96 -20.47 7.01 -6.62
C LYS A 96 -21.59 6.60 -7.58
N LYS A 97 -21.23 6.13 -8.77
CA LYS A 97 -22.21 5.64 -9.76
C LYS A 97 -22.99 4.44 -9.23
N LEU A 98 -22.36 3.57 -8.45
CA LEU A 98 -23.06 2.47 -7.79
C LEU A 98 -24.05 2.99 -6.73
N SER A 99 -23.70 4.02 -5.96
CA SER A 99 -24.64 4.67 -5.03
C SER A 99 -25.78 5.43 -5.70
N GLU A 100 -25.61 5.79 -6.98
CA GLU A 100 -26.65 6.40 -7.82
C GLU A 100 -27.48 5.38 -8.60
N THR A 101 -27.15 4.09 -8.55
CA THR A 101 -27.98 3.06 -9.21
C THR A 101 -29.35 2.99 -8.57
N LEU A 102 -30.36 2.70 -9.40
CA LEU A 102 -31.76 2.57 -8.99
C LEU A 102 -31.92 1.68 -7.74
N TYR A 103 -31.17 0.58 -7.66
CA TYR A 103 -31.18 -0.33 -6.50
C TYR A 103 -30.65 0.28 -5.20
N SER A 104 -29.72 1.22 -5.27
CA SER A 104 -29.19 1.94 -4.08
C SER A 104 -30.14 3.04 -3.60
N GLN A 105 -31.03 3.54 -4.46
CA GLN A 105 -32.03 4.54 -4.11
C GLN A 105 -33.34 3.92 -3.59
N LEU A 106 -33.51 2.60 -3.69
CA LEU A 106 -34.65 1.90 -3.12
C LEU A 106 -34.62 1.98 -1.59
N PRO A 107 -35.77 2.24 -0.93
CA PRO A 107 -35.86 2.16 0.51
C PRO A 107 -35.43 0.77 1.01
N GLU A 108 -34.59 0.72 2.05
CA GLU A 108 -34.22 -0.54 2.68
C GLU A 108 -35.49 -1.26 3.18
N THR A 109 -35.77 -2.45 2.64
CA THR A 109 -36.90 -3.27 3.10
C THR A 109 -36.56 -3.93 4.45
N SER A 110 -37.59 -4.34 5.20
CA SER A 110 -37.40 -5.09 6.46
C SER A 110 -36.56 -6.37 6.27
N GLN A 111 -36.70 -7.03 5.12
CA GLN A 111 -35.91 -8.20 4.75
C GLN A 111 -34.44 -7.85 4.50
N THR A 112 -34.16 -6.73 3.84
CA THR A 112 -32.80 -6.24 3.61
C THR A 112 -32.11 -5.89 4.93
N GLN A 113 -32.82 -5.22 5.84
CA GLN A 113 -32.30 -4.90 7.18
C GLN A 113 -32.01 -6.17 7.99
N PHE A 114 -32.91 -7.15 7.95
CA PHE A 114 -32.70 -8.44 8.61
C PHE A 114 -31.49 -9.19 8.02
N ALA A 115 -31.35 -9.25 6.70
CA ALA A 115 -30.21 -9.88 6.06
C ALA A 115 -28.88 -9.20 6.45
N LYS A 116 -28.88 -7.87 6.54
CA LYS A 116 -27.72 -7.08 6.97
C LYS A 116 -27.34 -7.38 8.42
N THR A 117 -28.29 -7.40 9.35
CA THR A 117 -28.00 -7.71 10.77
C THR A 117 -27.55 -9.15 10.96
N VAL A 118 -28.14 -10.11 10.24
CA VAL A 118 -27.70 -11.51 10.26
C VAL A 118 -26.29 -11.65 9.69
N SER A 119 -25.98 -10.96 8.59
CA SER A 119 -24.64 -10.97 8.00
C SER A 119 -23.59 -10.35 8.94
N GLU A 120 -23.93 -9.23 9.59
CA GLU A 120 -23.07 -8.59 10.58
C GLU A 120 -22.82 -9.50 11.79
N LEU A 121 -23.86 -10.22 12.26
CA LEU A 121 -23.76 -11.17 13.36
C LEU A 121 -22.93 -12.41 12.98
N GLN A 122 -23.09 -12.92 11.75
CA GLN A 122 -22.33 -14.07 11.23
C GLN A 122 -20.89 -13.71 10.88
N SER A 123 -20.58 -12.42 10.70
CA SER A 123 -19.23 -11.98 10.39
C SER A 123 -18.27 -12.33 11.52
N GLN A 124 -17.42 -13.33 11.27
CA GLN A 124 -16.36 -13.72 12.20
C GLN A 124 -15.43 -12.56 12.57
N VAL A 125 -15.30 -11.56 11.68
CA VAL A 125 -14.50 -10.36 11.93
C VAL A 125 -15.12 -9.54 13.05
N ARG A 126 -16.44 -9.32 13.02
CA ARG A 126 -17.18 -8.62 14.10
C ARG A 126 -17.18 -9.43 15.39
N TYR A 127 -17.39 -10.74 15.31
CA TYR A 127 -17.33 -11.63 16.48
C TYR A 127 -15.97 -11.56 17.18
N LYS A 128 -14.87 -11.57 16.42
CA LYS A 128 -13.50 -11.46 16.96
C LYS A 128 -13.10 -10.02 17.30
N GLU A 129 -13.89 -9.01 16.90
CA GLU A 129 -13.59 -7.60 17.14
C GLU A 129 -13.65 -7.27 18.63
N ALA A 130 -14.67 -7.77 19.34
CA ALA A 130 -14.80 -7.60 20.79
C ALA A 130 -13.61 -8.22 21.53
N SER A 131 -13.27 -9.47 21.20
CA SER A 131 -12.10 -10.16 21.75
C SER A 131 -10.78 -9.43 21.43
N ARG A 132 -10.61 -8.89 20.22
CA ARG A 132 -9.41 -8.11 19.85
C ARG A 132 -9.33 -6.79 20.62
N LYS A 133 -10.45 -6.08 20.79
CA LYS A 133 -10.51 -4.83 21.57
C LYS A 133 -10.18 -5.10 23.04
N GLU A 134 -10.74 -6.16 23.61
CA GLU A 134 -10.47 -6.57 24.98
C GLU A 134 -9.02 -7.05 25.17
N ALA A 135 -8.47 -7.81 24.21
CA ALA A 135 -7.06 -8.19 24.19
C ALA A 135 -6.12 -6.97 24.08
N SER A 136 -6.54 -5.91 23.39
CA SER A 136 -5.76 -4.66 23.30
C SER A 136 -5.82 -3.81 24.57
N SER A 137 -6.88 -3.91 25.37
CA SER A 137 -6.95 -3.31 26.70
C SER A 137 -6.20 -4.13 27.76
N CYS A 138 -5.90 -5.39 27.46
CA CYS A 138 -5.23 -6.27 28.40
C CYS A 138 -3.70 -6.11 28.31
N LEU A 139 -3.08 -5.78 29.44
CA LEU A 139 -1.62 -5.59 29.56
C LEU A 139 -0.80 -6.88 29.41
N TYR A 140 -1.41 -8.01 29.01
CA TYR A 140 -0.71 -9.27 28.78
C TYR A 140 0.43 -9.14 27.74
N HIS A 141 0.34 -8.20 26.79
CA HIS A 141 1.42 -7.89 25.86
C HIS A 141 2.68 -7.29 26.51
N GLN A 142 2.57 -6.79 27.76
CA GLN A 142 3.67 -6.23 28.54
C GLN A 142 4.35 -7.28 29.43
N LEU A 143 3.72 -8.45 29.61
CA LEU A 143 4.33 -9.57 30.32
C LEU A 143 5.37 -10.23 29.40
N SER A 144 6.48 -10.66 30.00
CA SER A 144 7.50 -11.46 29.32
C SER A 144 6.87 -12.73 28.74
N GLU A 145 7.11 -13.00 27.45
CA GLU A 145 6.61 -14.20 26.78
C GLU A 145 6.98 -15.45 27.60
N THR A 146 5.97 -16.20 28.03
CA THR A 146 6.18 -17.47 28.72
C THR A 146 6.60 -18.56 27.73
N LEU A 147 7.29 -19.59 28.21
CA LEU A 147 7.69 -20.76 27.41
C LEU A 147 6.51 -21.39 26.67
N GLU A 148 5.34 -21.40 27.30
CA GLU A 148 4.11 -21.92 26.71
C GLU A 148 3.53 -21.01 25.62
N SER A 149 3.61 -19.68 25.80
CA SER A 149 3.24 -18.72 24.76
C SER A 149 4.16 -18.82 23.53
N GLN A 150 5.46 -19.00 23.77
CA GLN A 150 6.44 -19.23 22.72
C GLN A 150 6.14 -20.51 21.94
N HIS A 151 5.85 -21.61 22.64
CA HIS A 151 5.48 -22.87 22.01
C HIS A 151 4.18 -22.74 21.18
N ALA A 152 3.15 -22.10 21.72
CA ALA A 152 1.89 -21.85 21.01
C ALA A 152 2.10 -21.00 19.74
N ARG A 153 2.96 -19.98 19.81
CA ARG A 153 3.32 -19.14 18.66
C ARG A 153 4.06 -19.93 17.58
N GLN A 154 4.99 -20.80 17.97
CA GLN A 154 5.69 -21.69 17.04
C GLN A 154 4.74 -22.68 16.38
N ALA A 155 3.87 -23.34 17.15
CA ALA A 155 2.87 -24.26 16.64
C ALA A 155 1.90 -23.57 15.65
N THR A 156 1.44 -22.37 15.99
CA THR A 156 0.58 -21.56 15.09
C THR A 156 1.32 -21.17 13.81
N GLY A 157 2.61 -20.84 13.90
CA GLY A 157 3.46 -20.57 12.74
C GLY A 157 3.58 -21.78 11.82
N LEU A 158 3.80 -22.98 12.38
CA LEU A 158 3.88 -24.24 11.65
C LEU A 158 2.55 -24.61 10.99
N GLN A 159 1.42 -24.35 11.66
CA GLN A 159 0.09 -24.61 11.13
C GLN A 159 -0.33 -23.60 10.04
N SER A 160 0.29 -22.42 10.01
CA SER A 160 -0.09 -21.38 9.05
C SER A 160 0.15 -21.84 7.61
N GLN A 161 -0.90 -21.78 6.80
CA GLN A 161 -0.88 -22.21 5.39
C GLN A 161 0.14 -21.44 4.54
N VAL A 162 0.49 -20.22 4.96
CA VAL A 162 1.51 -19.37 4.32
C VAL A 162 2.90 -19.99 4.48
N ARG A 163 3.30 -20.37 5.70
CA ARG A 163 4.61 -21.03 5.93
C ARG A 163 4.68 -22.42 5.31
N TYR A 164 3.56 -23.15 5.27
CA TYR A 164 3.50 -24.43 4.54
C TYR A 164 3.77 -24.26 3.03
N ARG A 165 3.24 -23.19 2.41
CA ARG A 165 3.49 -22.90 1.00
C ARG A 165 4.92 -22.43 0.72
N GLU A 166 5.50 -21.64 1.62
CA GLU A 166 6.92 -21.23 1.57
C GLU A 166 7.83 -22.46 1.66
N GLY A 167 7.61 -23.33 2.67
CA GLY A 167 8.38 -24.56 2.82
C GLY A 167 8.25 -25.53 1.63
N LYS A 168 7.11 -25.54 0.91
CA LYS A 168 6.96 -26.32 -0.33
C LYS A 168 7.83 -25.80 -1.48
N LYS A 169 8.01 -24.47 -1.60
CA LYS A 169 8.92 -23.89 -2.59
C LYS A 169 10.36 -24.28 -2.26
N ASP A 170 10.74 -24.20 -1.00
CA ASP A 170 12.08 -24.60 -0.54
C ASP A 170 12.32 -26.12 -0.69
N LEU A 171 11.31 -26.96 -0.46
CA LEU A 171 11.43 -28.41 -0.70
C LEU A 171 11.56 -28.75 -2.19
N SER A 172 10.86 -28.00 -3.07
CA SER A 172 10.93 -28.22 -4.51
C SER A 172 12.33 -27.96 -5.08
N THR A 173 13.11 -27.09 -4.42
CA THR A 173 14.50 -26.82 -4.79
C THR A 173 15.51 -27.77 -4.16
N ASN A 174 15.21 -28.43 -3.03
CA ASN A 174 16.25 -29.11 -2.26
C ASN A 174 16.39 -30.61 -2.56
N LEU A 175 15.32 -31.38 -2.73
CA LEU A 175 15.46 -32.86 -2.76
C LEU A 175 16.11 -33.40 -4.04
N TYR A 176 15.81 -32.82 -5.21
CA TYR A 176 16.38 -33.28 -6.48
C TYR A 176 17.67 -32.54 -6.88
N ALA A 177 17.90 -31.32 -6.38
CA ALA A 177 19.12 -30.56 -6.69
C ALA A 177 20.36 -31.04 -5.92
N LEU A 178 20.17 -31.76 -4.82
CA LEU A 178 21.24 -32.35 -4.00
C LEU A 178 21.76 -33.69 -4.54
N LEU A 179 21.07 -34.30 -5.52
CA LEU A 179 21.53 -35.54 -6.14
C LEU A 179 22.77 -35.26 -7.01
N PRO A 180 23.83 -36.09 -6.92
CA PRO A 180 24.96 -36.01 -7.83
C PRO A 180 24.47 -36.07 -9.27
N GLU A 181 24.89 -35.12 -10.11
CA GLU A 181 24.52 -35.12 -11.53
C GLU A 181 25.06 -36.37 -12.22
N THR A 182 24.15 -37.28 -12.60
CA THR A 182 24.47 -38.43 -13.43
C THR A 182 24.70 -37.98 -14.87
N GLU A 183 25.45 -38.75 -15.65
CA GLU A 183 25.71 -38.45 -17.07
C GLU A 183 24.41 -38.33 -17.89
N GLU A 184 23.37 -39.09 -17.53
CA GLU A 184 22.03 -38.96 -18.13
C GLU A 184 21.39 -37.61 -17.83
N THR A 185 21.50 -37.11 -16.60
CA THR A 185 20.97 -35.78 -16.24
C THR A 185 21.71 -34.65 -16.95
N LYS A 186 23.02 -34.79 -17.13
CA LYS A 186 23.82 -33.83 -17.93
C LYS A 186 23.37 -33.84 -19.38
N LEU A 187 23.20 -35.02 -19.97
CA LEU A 187 22.69 -35.15 -21.34
C LEU A 187 21.31 -34.52 -21.48
N ALA A 188 20.36 -34.84 -20.58
CA ALA A 188 19.02 -34.28 -20.60
C ALA A 188 19.02 -32.74 -20.46
N LYS A 189 19.89 -32.19 -19.62
CA LYS A 189 20.08 -30.73 -19.50
C LYS A 189 20.57 -30.13 -20.81
N THR A 190 21.62 -30.70 -21.42
CA THR A 190 22.16 -30.19 -22.69
C THR A 190 21.14 -30.27 -23.83
N VAL A 191 20.36 -31.35 -23.92
CA VAL A 191 19.30 -31.49 -24.93
C VAL A 191 18.20 -30.44 -24.70
N THR A 192 17.80 -30.23 -23.45
CA THR A 192 16.79 -29.23 -23.09
C THR A 192 17.28 -27.81 -23.39
N GLU A 193 18.56 -27.52 -23.14
CA GLU A 193 19.19 -26.24 -23.48
C GLU A 193 19.27 -26.03 -24.99
N LEU A 194 19.60 -27.07 -25.77
CA LEU A 194 19.61 -27.02 -27.23
C LEU A 194 18.20 -26.81 -27.81
N GLN A 195 17.18 -27.39 -27.19
CA GLN A 195 15.77 -27.20 -27.58
C GLN A 195 15.22 -25.84 -27.13
N SER A 196 15.85 -25.18 -26.17
CA SER A 196 15.38 -23.89 -25.67
C SER A 196 15.62 -22.79 -26.69
N GLU A 197 14.53 -22.26 -27.24
CA GLU A 197 14.56 -21.14 -28.19
C GLU A 197 15.29 -19.91 -27.63
N ASN A 198 15.17 -19.67 -26.31
CA ASN A 198 15.86 -18.57 -25.64
C ASN A 198 17.39 -18.75 -25.65
N LYS A 199 17.87 -19.96 -25.33
CA LYS A 199 19.31 -20.27 -25.36
C LYS A 199 19.85 -20.25 -26.78
N TYR A 200 19.07 -20.75 -27.75
CA TYR A 200 19.41 -20.67 -29.17
C TYR A 200 19.56 -19.20 -29.63
N LYS A 201 18.57 -18.34 -29.36
CA LYS A 201 18.63 -16.91 -29.68
C LYS A 201 19.81 -16.23 -28.98
N GLN A 202 20.12 -16.60 -27.73
CA GLN A 202 21.27 -16.06 -27.01
C GLN A 202 22.60 -16.46 -27.67
N LYS A 203 22.76 -17.73 -28.07
CA LYS A 203 23.95 -18.21 -28.76
C LYS A 203 24.13 -17.51 -30.12
N VAL A 204 23.05 -17.38 -30.89
CA VAL A 204 23.07 -16.61 -32.15
C VAL A 204 23.48 -15.15 -31.91
N ARG A 205 22.94 -14.49 -30.88
CA ARG A 205 23.36 -13.12 -30.51
C ARG A 205 24.85 -13.04 -30.15
N GLN A 206 25.36 -14.03 -29.40
CA GLN A 206 26.79 -14.09 -29.05
C GLN A 206 27.68 -14.30 -30.28
N GLU A 207 27.32 -15.21 -31.17
CA GLU A 207 28.05 -15.46 -32.42
C GLU A 207 28.01 -14.26 -33.37
N VAL A 208 26.86 -13.58 -33.44
CA VAL A 208 26.70 -12.34 -34.21
C VAL A 208 27.56 -11.23 -33.61
N SER A 209 27.61 -11.11 -32.27
CA SER A 209 28.45 -10.13 -31.56
C SER A 209 29.95 -10.41 -31.63
N SER A 210 30.36 -11.66 -31.78
CA SER A 210 31.76 -12.05 -31.96
C SER A 210 32.21 -12.00 -33.43
N SER A 211 31.27 -11.80 -34.36
CA SER A 211 31.61 -11.64 -35.77
C SER A 211 32.37 -10.33 -36.02
N VAL A 212 33.35 -10.37 -36.92
CA VAL A 212 34.17 -9.21 -37.33
C VAL A 212 33.31 -8.03 -37.80
N PHE A 213 32.11 -8.31 -38.34
CA PHE A 213 31.15 -7.29 -38.77
C PHE A 213 30.60 -6.43 -37.63
N HIS A 214 30.50 -6.94 -36.40
CA HIS A 214 30.07 -6.16 -35.23
C HIS A 214 31.20 -5.33 -34.60
N GLN A 215 32.46 -5.58 -34.97
CA GLN A 215 33.61 -4.79 -34.53
C GLN A 215 33.95 -3.65 -35.50
N MET A 216 33.31 -3.59 -36.68
CA MET A 216 33.47 -2.46 -37.58
C MET A 216 32.75 -1.22 -37.03
N PRO A 217 33.30 -0.01 -37.23
CA PRO A 217 32.62 1.23 -36.83
C PRO A 217 31.25 1.33 -37.52
N GLU A 218 30.21 1.63 -36.73
CA GLU A 218 28.84 1.79 -37.22
C GLU A 218 28.79 2.90 -38.28
N THR A 219 28.11 2.63 -39.41
CA THR A 219 27.86 3.66 -40.43
C THR A 219 26.71 4.57 -40.00
N LYS A 220 26.68 5.82 -40.50
CA LYS A 220 25.60 6.77 -40.20
C LYS A 220 24.18 6.23 -40.52
N GLU A 221 24.07 5.36 -41.52
CA GLU A 221 22.80 4.69 -41.88
C GLU A 221 22.37 3.67 -40.82
N MET A 222 23.32 2.94 -40.21
CA MET A 222 23.05 1.97 -39.17
C MET A 222 22.61 2.65 -37.87
N GLU A 223 23.22 3.78 -37.51
CA GLU A 223 22.79 4.63 -36.40
C GLU A 223 21.36 5.13 -36.59
N PHE A 224 21.03 5.59 -37.82
CA PHE A 224 19.69 6.05 -38.16
C PHE A 224 18.65 4.94 -38.06
N MET A 225 18.94 3.74 -38.57
CA MET A 225 18.03 2.59 -38.46
C MET A 225 17.81 2.14 -37.01
N LYS A 226 18.87 2.16 -36.19
CA LYS A 226 18.78 1.85 -34.75
C LYS A 226 17.91 2.86 -34.02
N GLN A 227 18.05 4.15 -34.33
CA GLN A 227 17.21 5.21 -33.77
C GLN A 227 15.72 5.03 -34.14
N ILE A 228 15.43 4.67 -35.40
CA ILE A 228 14.05 4.38 -35.83
C ILE A 228 13.51 3.15 -35.09
N SER A 229 14.30 2.07 -34.97
CA SER A 229 13.88 0.85 -34.29
C SER A 229 13.61 1.08 -32.80
N ASP A 230 14.46 1.86 -32.13
CA ASP A 230 14.28 2.26 -30.74
C ASP A 230 13.01 3.09 -30.53
N GLN A 231 12.66 3.96 -31.49
CA GLN A 231 11.41 4.74 -31.45
C GLN A 231 10.17 3.89 -31.73
N GLN A 232 10.29 2.85 -32.56
CA GLN A 232 9.20 1.92 -32.87
C GLN A 232 8.99 0.86 -31.79
N SER A 233 10.01 0.58 -30.97
CA SER A 233 9.92 -0.44 -29.92
C SER A 233 9.30 0.14 -28.64
N ASP A 234 8.23 -0.49 -28.15
CA ASP A 234 7.58 -0.14 -26.87
C ASP A 234 8.40 -0.57 -25.62
N VAL A 235 9.68 -0.92 -25.79
CA VAL A 235 10.52 -1.47 -24.71
C VAL A 235 10.79 -0.43 -23.62
N LYS A 236 10.93 0.85 -23.99
CA LYS A 236 11.06 1.95 -23.02
C LYS A 236 9.76 2.15 -22.24
N TYR A 237 8.62 2.07 -22.91
CA TYR A 237 7.30 2.22 -22.29
C TYR A 237 6.97 1.14 -21.26
N ARG A 238 7.38 -0.12 -21.50
CA ARG A 238 7.12 -1.21 -20.53
C ARG A 238 8.04 -1.19 -19.30
N LYS A 239 9.25 -0.63 -19.42
CA LYS A 239 10.20 -0.56 -18.30
C LYS A 239 9.82 0.47 -17.24
N ASP A 240 9.06 1.48 -17.62
CA ASP A 240 8.60 2.54 -16.70
C ASP A 240 7.28 2.17 -16.00
N VAL A 241 6.72 0.98 -16.28
CA VAL A 241 5.42 0.50 -15.77
C VAL A 241 5.55 -0.64 -14.75
N GLU A 242 6.73 -1.27 -14.61
CA GLU A 242 7.05 -2.25 -13.54
C GLU A 242 7.73 -1.58 -12.34
#